data_AF-A0A941X352-F1
#
_entry.id   AF-A0A941X352-F1
#
_cell.length_a   1.000
_cell.length_b   1.000
_cell.length_c   1.000
_cell.angle_alpha   90.00
_cell.angle_beta   90.00
_cell.angle_gamma   90.00
#
_symmetry.space_group_name_H-M   'P 1'
#
loop_
_entity.id
_entity.type
_entity.pdbx_description
1 polymer ?
#
loop_
_entity_poly.entity_id
_entity_poly.type
_entity_poly.pdbx_seq_one_letter_code
_entity_poly.pdbx_strand_id
1 'polypeptide(L)'
;MYNSAFPKIEYYLYNYKEISDRINKLNTQNSDLDYNHFNYGLWIRTKLNRGNSLENQVVNKINNECIIKKLNLWKKLIQEVLKKYKETDSLKYKFICLKYIKKLSDTEIEEILKIDKYKQKDIRANILHYIFLLCLKKNILREVK
;
A
#
# COMPACT_ATOMS: atom_id res chain seq x y z
N MET A 1 -12.56 -17.67 4.73
CA MET A 1 -12.06 -16.95 3.53
C MET A 1 -11.35 -15.64 3.88
N TYR A 2 -10.41 -15.63 4.85
CA TYR A 2 -9.61 -14.43 5.21
C TYR A 2 -8.15 -14.76 5.57
N ASN A 3 -7.65 -15.97 5.30
CA ASN A 3 -6.31 -16.40 5.71
C ASN A 3 -5.17 -15.53 5.11
N SER A 4 -5.44 -14.77 4.05
CA SER A 4 -4.50 -13.82 3.43
C SER A 4 -4.66 -12.37 3.89
N ALA A 5 -5.61 -12.05 4.76
CA ALA A 5 -5.92 -10.66 5.12
C ALA A 5 -4.83 -10.02 6.00
N PHE A 6 -4.33 -10.73 7.02
CA PHE A 6 -3.25 -10.20 7.87
C PHE A 6 -1.93 -10.02 7.11
N PRO A 7 -1.45 -10.99 6.31
CA PRO A 7 -0.28 -10.77 5.45
C PRO A 7 -0.43 -9.56 4.53
N LYS A 8 -1.62 -9.34 3.97
CA LYS A 8 -1.91 -8.18 3.12
C LYS A 8 -1.85 -6.87 3.90
N ILE A 9 -2.44 -6.80 5.08
CA ILE A 9 -2.35 -5.63 5.97
C ILE A 9 -0.89 -5.33 6.32
N GLU A 10 -0.12 -6.36 6.68
CA GLU A 10 1.30 -6.20 7.02
C GLU A 10 2.12 -5.69 5.84
N TYR A 11 1.88 -6.22 4.65
CA TYR A 11 2.51 -5.72 3.43
C TYR A 11 2.31 -4.20 3.26
N TYR A 12 1.09 -3.70 3.45
CA TYR A 12 0.84 -2.26 3.31
C TYR A 12 1.43 -1.43 4.45
N LEU A 13 1.49 -1.97 5.68
CA LEU A 13 2.15 -1.30 6.80
C LEU A 13 3.67 -1.18 6.57
N TYR A 14 4.33 -2.26 6.15
CA TYR A 14 5.77 -2.28 5.88
C TYR A 14 6.18 -1.36 4.73
N ASN A 15 5.33 -1.26 3.71
CA ASN A 15 5.61 -0.45 2.53
C ASN A 15 5.00 0.96 2.61
N TYR A 16 4.43 1.36 3.77
CA TYR A 16 3.66 2.59 3.90
C TYR A 16 4.42 3.85 3.42
N LYS A 17 5.71 3.95 3.75
CA LYS A 17 6.58 5.06 3.30
C LYS A 17 6.70 5.12 1.77
N GLU A 18 6.83 3.95 1.15
CA GLU A 18 7.09 3.77 -0.28
C GLU A 18 5.81 3.87 -1.13
N ILE A 19 4.61 3.86 -0.50
CA ILE A 19 3.33 3.97 -1.21
C ILE A 19 3.27 5.27 -2.03
N SER A 20 3.76 6.39 -1.49
CA SER A 20 3.73 7.68 -2.21
C SER A 20 4.62 7.66 -3.44
N ASP A 21 5.82 7.11 -3.32
CA ASP A 21 6.78 6.99 -4.43
C ASP A 21 6.23 6.06 -5.53
N ARG A 22 5.58 4.97 -5.12
CA ARG A 22 4.92 4.06 -6.05
C ARG A 22 3.76 4.72 -6.79
N ILE A 23 2.94 5.52 -6.12
CA ILE A 23 1.87 6.29 -6.76
C ILE A 23 2.46 7.28 -7.76
N ASN A 24 3.49 8.02 -7.38
CA ASN A 24 4.15 9.00 -8.26
C ASN A 24 4.72 8.33 -9.50
N LYS A 25 5.41 7.20 -9.35
CA LYS A 25 5.95 6.41 -10.48
C LYS A 25 4.86 5.97 -11.46
N LEU A 26 3.72 5.48 -10.96
CA LEU A 26 2.59 5.07 -11.79
C LEU A 26 1.94 6.27 -12.49
N ASN A 27 1.86 7.42 -11.82
CA ASN A 27 1.36 8.67 -12.43
C ASN A 27 2.28 9.16 -13.55
N THR A 28 3.60 9.13 -13.36
CA THR A 28 4.57 9.48 -14.42
C THR A 28 4.45 8.55 -15.62
N GLN A 29 4.35 7.24 -15.38
CA GLN A 29 4.11 6.26 -16.45
C GLN A 29 2.81 6.52 -17.22
N ASN A 30 1.78 7.05 -16.54
CA ASN A 30 0.51 7.40 -17.18
C ASN A 30 0.55 8.75 -17.92
N SER A 31 1.37 9.71 -17.48
CA SER A 31 1.54 11.01 -18.16
C SER A 31 2.38 10.91 -19.42
N ASP A 32 3.35 9.98 -19.44
CA ASP A 32 4.21 9.73 -20.61
C ASP A 32 3.43 9.10 -21.79
N LEU A 33 2.20 8.63 -21.56
CA LEU A 33 1.27 8.11 -22.58
C LEU A 33 0.44 9.23 -23.25
N ASP A 34 1.06 10.38 -23.51
CA ASP A 34 0.40 11.52 -24.13
C ASP A 34 -0.05 11.17 -25.56
N TYR A 35 -1.37 11.15 -25.76
CA TYR A 35 -2.02 10.85 -27.05
C TYR A 35 -1.55 11.80 -28.17
N ASN A 36 -1.07 12.99 -27.81
CA ASN A 36 -0.59 13.99 -28.76
C ASN A 36 0.77 13.66 -29.39
N HIS A 37 1.48 12.63 -28.91
CA HIS A 37 2.75 12.18 -29.47
C HIS A 37 2.59 11.03 -30.50
N PHE A 38 1.37 10.78 -31.00
CA PHE A 38 1.12 9.79 -32.04
C PHE A 38 1.47 10.33 -33.43
N ASN A 39 2.77 10.41 -33.70
CA ASN A 39 3.27 10.66 -35.05
C ASN A 39 3.30 9.35 -35.85
N TYR A 40 3.15 9.41 -37.18
CA TYR A 40 3.07 8.22 -38.07
C TYR A 40 4.21 7.20 -37.85
N GLY A 41 5.39 7.65 -37.42
CA GLY A 41 6.53 6.79 -37.07
C GLY A 41 6.36 5.92 -35.82
N LEU A 42 5.54 6.32 -34.84
CA LEU A 42 5.23 5.50 -33.65
C LEU A 42 4.26 4.37 -34.01
N TRP A 43 3.30 4.63 -34.91
CA TRP A 43 2.39 3.60 -35.43
C TRP A 43 3.14 2.49 -36.17
N ILE A 44 4.16 2.83 -36.97
CA ILE A 44 5.01 1.83 -37.63
C ILE A 44 5.81 1.00 -36.61
N ARG A 45 6.37 1.60 -35.55
CA ARG A 45 7.08 0.86 -34.48
C ARG A 45 6.17 -0.07 -33.68
N THR A 46 4.94 0.34 -33.40
CA THR A 46 3.98 -0.50 -32.66
C THR A 46 3.46 -1.67 -33.50
N LYS A 47 3.40 -1.53 -34.82
CA LYS A 47 3.13 -2.65 -35.74
C LYS A 47 4.28 -3.68 -35.78
N LEU A 48 5.52 -3.23 -35.56
CA LEU A 48 6.72 -4.08 -35.50
C LEU A 48 6.95 -4.71 -34.11
N ASN A 49 6.59 -4.01 -33.04
CA ASN A 49 6.68 -4.50 -31.65
C ASN A 49 5.33 -5.09 -31.19
N ARG A 50 5.20 -6.42 -31.24
CA ARG A 50 4.00 -7.22 -30.89
C ARG A 50 3.46 -7.06 -29.45
N GLY A 51 3.91 -6.09 -28.66
CA GLY A 51 3.52 -5.90 -27.26
C GLY A 51 3.08 -4.48 -26.86
N ASN A 52 3.25 -3.47 -27.72
CA ASN A 52 3.00 -2.06 -27.36
C ASN A 52 1.91 -1.41 -28.22
N SER A 53 0.82 -2.13 -28.50
CA SER A 53 -0.33 -1.56 -29.20
C SER A 53 -1.03 -0.47 -28.35
N LEU A 54 -1.80 0.40 -29.02
CA LEU A 54 -2.67 1.38 -28.35
C LEU A 54 -3.60 0.72 -27.33
N GLU A 55 -4.17 -0.42 -27.68
CA GLU A 55 -5.04 -1.21 -26.79
C GLU A 55 -4.28 -1.63 -25.52
N ASN A 56 -3.05 -2.13 -25.65
CA ASN A 56 -2.21 -2.51 -24.51
C ASN A 56 -1.86 -1.30 -23.64
N GLN A 57 -1.60 -0.14 -24.23
CA GLN A 57 -1.32 1.11 -23.49
C GLN A 57 -2.53 1.60 -22.71
N VAL A 58 -3.73 1.57 -23.32
CA VAL A 58 -4.99 1.91 -22.66
C VAL A 58 -5.29 0.95 -21.50
N VAL A 59 -5.13 -0.36 -21.73
CA VAL A 59 -5.30 -1.40 -20.69
C VAL A 59 -4.31 -1.18 -19.54
N ASN A 60 -3.04 -0.88 -19.83
CA ASN A 60 -2.03 -0.58 -18.82
C ASN A 60 -2.37 0.66 -18.00
N LYS A 61 -2.87 1.73 -18.65
CA LYS A 61 -3.31 2.94 -17.96
C LYS A 61 -4.47 2.67 -16.99
N ILE A 62 -5.49 1.94 -17.44
CA ILE A 62 -6.63 1.54 -16.60
C ILE A 62 -6.16 0.70 -15.40
N ASN A 63 -5.25 -0.25 -15.64
CA ASN A 63 -4.66 -1.07 -14.58
C ASN A 63 -3.87 -0.22 -13.57
N ASN A 64 -3.04 0.72 -14.05
CA ASN A 64 -2.30 1.64 -13.20
C ASN A 64 -3.22 2.50 -12.34
N GLU A 65 -4.29 3.06 -12.91
CA GLU A 65 -5.28 3.84 -12.16
C GLU A 65 -5.97 3.00 -11.07
N CYS A 66 -6.33 1.76 -11.37
CA CYS A 66 -6.87 0.82 -10.39
C CYS A 66 -5.88 0.54 -9.24
N ILE A 67 -4.60 0.37 -9.55
CA ILE A 67 -3.53 0.19 -8.55
C ILE A 67 -3.38 1.46 -7.71
N ILE A 68 -3.33 2.64 -8.32
CA ILE A 68 -3.24 3.94 -7.63
C ILE A 68 -4.43 4.13 -6.68
N LYS A 69 -5.66 3.84 -7.13
CA LYS A 69 -6.86 3.90 -6.28
C LYS A 69 -6.72 3.00 -5.04
N LYS A 70 -6.27 1.75 -5.23
CA LYS A 70 -6.02 0.81 -4.12
C LYS A 70 -4.94 1.34 -3.17
N LEU A 71 -3.82 1.83 -3.69
CA LEU A 71 -2.73 2.39 -2.88
C LEU A 71 -3.19 3.61 -2.05
N ASN A 72 -3.99 4.49 -2.64
CA ASN A 72 -4.57 5.64 -1.94
C ASN A 72 -5.52 5.25 -0.81
N LEU A 73 -6.35 4.21 -1.03
CA LEU A 73 -7.24 3.68 0.01
C LEU A 73 -6.44 3.15 1.21
N TRP A 74 -5.40 2.34 0.96
CA TRP A 74 -4.54 1.82 2.01
C TRP A 74 -3.77 2.92 2.74
N LYS A 75 -3.24 3.90 2.01
CA LYS A 75 -2.56 5.07 2.60
C LYS A 75 -3.47 5.82 3.56
N LYS A 76 -4.70 6.15 3.15
CA LYS A 76 -5.68 6.84 4.01
C LYS A 76 -6.05 6.02 5.24
N LEU A 77 -6.28 4.72 5.08
CA LEU A 77 -6.61 3.83 6.19
C LEU A 77 -5.47 3.76 7.22
N ILE A 78 -4.22 3.61 6.78
CA ILE A 78 -3.07 3.59 7.70
C ILE A 78 -2.92 4.95 8.40
N GLN A 79 -3.13 6.07 7.70
CA GLN A 79 -3.10 7.41 8.30
C GLN A 79 -4.15 7.57 9.40
N GLU A 80 -5.38 7.12 9.16
CA GLU A 80 -6.45 7.15 10.17
C GLU A 80 -6.10 6.31 11.40
N VAL A 81 -5.55 5.11 11.19
CA VAL A 81 -5.11 4.21 12.28
C VAL A 81 -4.01 4.86 13.10
N LEU A 82 -3.00 5.45 12.44
CA LEU A 82 -1.91 6.16 13.10
C LEU A 82 -2.43 7.36 13.91
N LYS A 83 -3.33 8.16 13.32
CA LYS A 83 -3.92 9.32 14.01
C LYS A 83 -4.68 8.88 15.25
N LYS A 84 -5.53 7.85 15.13
CA LYS A 84 -6.29 7.33 16.27
C LYS A 84 -5.39 6.80 17.37
N TYR A 85 -4.39 5.97 17.04
CA TYR A 85 -3.49 5.46 18.08
C TYR A 85 -2.64 6.55 18.70
N LYS A 86 -2.27 7.60 17.95
CA LYS A 86 -1.59 8.76 18.54
C LYS A 86 -2.42 9.44 19.64
N GLU A 87 -3.74 9.45 19.50
CA GLU A 87 -4.68 10.06 20.45
C GLU A 87 -5.08 9.10 21.58
N THR A 88 -5.29 7.81 21.28
CA THR A 88 -5.86 6.85 22.25
C THR A 88 -4.83 5.95 22.92
N ASP A 89 -3.76 5.57 22.23
CA ASP A 89 -2.80 4.56 22.69
C ASP A 89 -1.39 4.85 22.15
N SER A 90 -0.65 5.66 22.90
CA SER A 90 0.71 6.08 22.53
C SER A 90 1.68 4.92 22.37
N LEU A 91 1.44 3.80 23.07
CA LEU A 91 2.30 2.62 23.00
C LEU A 91 2.11 1.90 21.67
N LYS A 92 0.86 1.63 21.26
CA LYS A 92 0.57 1.04 19.93
C LYS A 92 1.06 1.94 18.80
N TYR A 93 0.90 3.26 18.93
CA TYR A 93 1.43 4.22 17.95
C TYR A 93 2.95 4.12 17.82
N LYS A 94 3.68 4.14 18.95
CA LYS A 94 5.14 4.00 18.95
C LYS A 94 5.57 2.65 18.37
N PHE A 95 4.90 1.56 18.75
CA PHE A 95 5.17 0.24 18.21
C PHE A 95 5.05 0.20 16.68
N ILE A 96 3.97 0.75 16.10
CA ILE A 96 3.80 0.82 14.64
C ILE A 96 4.94 1.59 13.98
N CYS A 97 5.30 2.74 14.56
CA CYS A 97 6.39 3.57 14.05
C CYS A 97 7.73 2.83 14.07
N LEU A 98 8.06 2.11 15.16
CA LEU A 98 9.33 1.40 15.28
C LEU A 98 9.36 0.16 14.38
N LYS A 99 8.30 -0.65 14.40
CA LYS A 99 8.24 -1.95 13.72
C LYS A 99 8.09 -1.82 12.20
N TYR A 100 7.13 -1.02 11.75
CA TYR A 100 6.75 -0.98 10.33
C TYR A 100 7.39 0.19 9.58
N ILE A 101 7.56 1.35 10.26
CA ILE A 101 8.07 2.57 9.61
C ILE A 101 9.59 2.66 9.69
N LYS A 102 10.19 2.35 10.85
CA LYS A 102 11.65 2.29 11.03
C LYS A 102 12.25 0.92 10.74
N LYS A 103 11.42 -0.12 10.64
CA LYS A 103 11.83 -1.51 10.34
C LYS A 103 12.86 -2.06 11.35
N LEU A 104 12.72 -1.67 12.63
CA LEU A 104 13.59 -2.17 13.71
C LEU A 104 13.31 -3.64 14.04
N SER A 105 14.33 -4.30 14.57
CA SER A 105 14.26 -5.66 15.09
C SER A 105 13.44 -5.73 16.39
N ASP A 106 12.95 -6.93 16.73
CA ASP A 106 12.16 -7.13 17.96
C ASP A 106 12.97 -6.81 19.23
N THR A 107 14.28 -7.05 19.21
CA THR A 107 15.21 -6.75 20.31
C THR A 107 15.40 -5.24 20.51
N GLU A 108 15.60 -4.49 19.43
CA GLU A 108 15.69 -3.02 19.51
C GLU A 108 14.37 -2.41 20.02
N ILE A 109 13.23 -2.99 19.61
CA ILE A 109 11.92 -2.55 20.08
C ILE A 109 11.73 -2.84 21.57
N GLU A 110 12.19 -4.01 22.03
CA GLU A 110 12.17 -4.40 23.44
C GLU A 110 12.99 -3.43 24.30
N GLU A 111 14.18 -3.05 23.86
CA GLU A 111 15.03 -2.08 24.54
C GLU A 111 14.38 -0.68 24.62
N ILE A 112 13.78 -0.20 23.52
CA ILE A 112 13.20 1.14 23.45
C ILE A 112 11.87 1.24 24.23
N LEU A 113 10.99 0.26 24.07
CA LEU A 113 9.65 0.29 24.66
C LEU A 113 9.58 -0.39 26.02
N LYS A 114 10.64 -1.11 26.43
CA LYS A 114 10.69 -1.91 27.66
C LYS A 114 9.52 -2.90 27.74
N ILE A 115 9.25 -3.58 26.62
CA ILE A 115 8.18 -4.58 26.51
C ILE A 115 8.74 -5.91 26.04
N ASP A 116 8.30 -6.99 26.70
CA ASP A 116 8.71 -8.34 26.35
C ASP A 116 8.16 -8.79 24.99
N LYS A 117 8.75 -9.85 24.44
CA LYS A 117 8.37 -10.45 23.16
C LYS A 117 6.91 -10.93 23.10
N TYR A 118 6.32 -11.38 24.22
CA TYR A 118 4.92 -11.83 24.24
C TYR A 118 3.97 -10.65 24.09
N LYS A 119 4.25 -9.56 24.80
CA LYS A 119 3.53 -8.30 24.72
C LYS A 119 3.66 -7.66 23.34
N GLN A 120 4.83 -7.74 22.71
CA GLN A 120 4.99 -7.33 21.31
C GLN A 120 4.10 -8.13 20.35
N LYS A 121 4.02 -9.46 20.53
CA LYS A 121 3.12 -10.32 19.74
C LYS A 121 1.65 -9.95 19.94
N ASP A 122 1.25 -9.71 21.19
CA ASP A 122 -0.13 -9.31 21.52
C ASP A 122 -0.48 -7.94 20.92
N ILE A 123 0.41 -6.95 21.06
CA ILE A 123 0.25 -5.63 20.45
C ILE A 123 0.12 -5.75 18.92
N ARG A 124 0.97 -6.55 18.28
CA ARG A 124 0.90 -6.82 16.84
C ARG A 124 -0.46 -7.42 16.46
N ALA A 125 -0.90 -8.47 17.16
CA ALA A 125 -2.18 -9.11 16.90
C ALA A 125 -3.35 -8.12 17.04
N ASN A 126 -3.35 -7.32 18.12
CA ASN A 126 -4.37 -6.31 18.37
C ASN A 126 -4.41 -5.23 17.28
N ILE A 127 -3.24 -4.75 16.82
CA ILE A 127 -3.16 -3.77 15.72
C ILE A 127 -3.72 -4.38 14.43
N LEU A 128 -3.30 -5.59 14.06
CA LEU A 128 -3.75 -6.25 12.84
C LEU A 128 -5.25 -6.53 12.87
N HIS A 129 -5.76 -6.98 14.02
CA HIS A 129 -7.19 -7.22 14.20
C HIS A 129 -8.00 -5.93 14.08
N TYR A 130 -7.54 -4.85 14.71
CA TYR A 130 -8.19 -3.54 14.61
C TYR A 130 -8.24 -3.04 13.16
N ILE A 131 -7.11 -3.13 12.44
CA ILE A 131 -7.03 -2.73 11.03
C ILE A 131 -7.95 -3.61 10.17
N PHE A 132 -7.98 -4.91 10.44
CA PHE A 132 -8.87 -5.84 9.75
C PHE A 132 -10.35 -5.46 9.93
N LEU A 133 -10.78 -5.15 11.15
CA LEU A 133 -12.15 -4.68 11.42
C LEU A 133 -12.48 -3.38 10.68
N LEU A 134 -11.53 -2.43 10.61
CA LEU A 134 -11.71 -1.20 9.81
C LEU A 134 -11.83 -1.51 8.32
N CYS A 135 -10.99 -2.40 7.81
CA CYS A 135 -11.04 -2.83 6.42
C CYS A 135 -12.37 -3.48 6.05
N LEU A 136 -12.96 -4.27 6.94
CA LEU A 136 -14.30 -4.84 6.77
C LEU A 136 -15.37 -3.74 6.74
N LYS A 137 -15.35 -2.82 7.71
CA LYS A 137 -16.30 -1.70 7.77
C LYS A 137 -16.26 -0.82 6.52
N LYS A 138 -15.08 -0.61 5.95
CA LYS A 138 -14.88 0.22 4.76
C LYS A 138 -14.92 -0.55 3.43
N ASN A 139 -15.22 -1.86 3.46
CA ASN A 139 -15.22 -2.74 2.28
C ASN A 139 -13.91 -2.72 1.45
N ILE A 140 -12.76 -2.41 2.07
CA ILE A 140 -11.46 -2.29 1.37
C ILE A 140 -10.93 -3.66 0.92
N LEU A 141 -11.37 -4.73 1.57
CA LEU A 141 -10.96 -6.11 1.27
C LEU A 141 -11.84 -6.82 0.23
N ARG A 142 -12.98 -6.23 -0.18
CA ARG A 142 -13.76 -6.77 -1.29
C ARG A 142 -13.00 -6.49 -2.58
N GLU A 143 -12.61 -7.54 -3.29
CA GLU A 143 -12.20 -7.40 -4.67
C GLU A 143 -13.40 -6.85 -5.44
N VAL A 144 -13.22 -5.69 -6.08
CA VAL A 144 -14.15 -5.20 -7.07
C VAL A 144 -14.17 -6.29 -8.16
N LYS A 145 -15.30 -7.00 -8.24
CA LYS A 145 -15.57 -7.97 -9.30
C LYS A 145 -15.71 -7.24 -10.63
#